data_AF-A0A6C1SX97-F1
#
_entry.id   AF-A0A6C1SX97-F1
#
_cell.length_a   1.000
_cell.length_b   1.000
_cell.length_c   1.000
_cell.angle_alpha   90.00
_cell.angle_beta   90.00
_cell.angle_gamma   90.00
#
_symmetry.space_group_name_H-M   'P 1'
#
loop_
_entity.id
_entity.type
_entity.pdbx_description
1 polymer ?
#
loop_
_entity_poly.entity_id
_entity_poly.type
_entity_poly.pdbx_seq_one_letter_code
_entity_poly.pdbx_strand_id
1 'polypeptide(L)'
;MIALLLRLKHRLPFLWRGVEWANSILFVMLHSRRIMTNARACLQRYTLDGFAFRLLTPDDAPTVAAFLARQPDTRMAHFKPHGYDVDSVRRKARDPAFVMFGVFREDTLVGYFFLRCFWTRKAFVGRAIDQEWDRQGIGRVMNQILYNTAWDSGFRCLTTISRHNHAVVRSHANNPTSHILRDLPNDYMLVEMTRPDRQAAGRPVRDSVGAE
;
A
#
# COMPACT_ATOMS: atom_id res chain seq x y z
N MET A 1 -2.36 28.69 4.24
CA MET A 1 -3.48 27.72 4.13
C MET A 1 -3.08 26.29 4.53
N ILE A 2 -1.96 25.73 4.04
CA ILE A 2 -1.49 24.37 4.40
C ILE A 2 -1.10 24.23 5.90
N ALA A 3 -0.50 25.28 6.49
CA ALA A 3 -0.13 25.30 7.91
C ALA A 3 -1.34 25.26 8.88
N LEU A 4 -2.50 25.78 8.46
CA LEU A 4 -3.74 25.77 9.25
C LEU A 4 -4.35 24.36 9.29
N LEU A 5 -4.36 23.66 8.15
CA LEU A 5 -4.78 22.26 8.05
C LEU A 5 -3.89 21.33 8.87
N LEU A 6 -2.58 21.60 8.92
CA LEU A 6 -1.63 20.85 9.75
C LEU A 6 -1.81 21.11 11.25
N ARG A 7 -2.12 22.35 11.66
CA ARG A 7 -2.46 22.66 13.07
C ARG A 7 -3.79 22.04 13.49
N LEU A 8 -4.78 22.01 12.60
CA LEU A 8 -6.08 21.38 12.85
C LEU A 8 -5.97 19.86 13.01
N LYS A 9 -5.10 19.21 12.22
CA LYS A 9 -4.81 17.77 12.28
C LYS A 9 -4.38 17.30 13.68
N HIS A 10 -3.62 18.10 14.41
CA HIS A 10 -3.13 17.72 15.74
C HIS A 10 -4.07 18.09 16.90
N ARG A 11 -5.04 18.99 16.67
CA ARG A 11 -5.96 19.44 17.73
C ARG A 11 -7.39 18.93 17.62
N LEU A 12 -7.79 18.35 16.48
CA LEU A 12 -9.16 17.85 16.26
C LEU A 12 -9.16 16.46 15.61
N PRO A 13 -8.82 15.39 16.36
CA PRO A 13 -8.84 14.01 15.86
C PRO A 13 -10.23 13.56 15.37
N PHE A 14 -11.30 14.25 15.79
CA PHE A 14 -12.66 14.05 15.27
C PHE A 14 -12.80 14.44 13.80
N LEU A 15 -12.19 15.55 13.35
CA LEU A 15 -12.27 15.98 11.96
C LEU A 15 -11.55 15.00 11.02
N TRP A 16 -10.42 14.44 11.48
CA TRP A 16 -9.73 13.41 10.71
C TRP A 16 -10.57 12.13 10.57
N ARG A 17 -11.25 11.71 11.64
CA ARG A 17 -12.22 10.60 11.59
C ARG A 17 -13.36 10.88 10.60
N GLY A 18 -13.86 12.12 10.55
CA GLY A 18 -14.86 12.53 9.56
C GLY A 18 -14.36 12.44 8.12
N VAL A 19 -13.13 12.86 7.85
CA VAL A 19 -12.50 12.75 6.52
C VAL A 19 -12.31 11.29 6.11
N GLU A 20 -11.83 10.43 7.01
CA GLU A 20 -11.68 9.00 6.73
C GLU A 20 -13.03 8.31 6.48
N TRP A 21 -14.05 8.67 7.26
CA TRP A 21 -15.41 8.17 7.07
C TRP A 21 -15.99 8.60 5.72
N ALA A 22 -15.88 9.88 5.36
CA ALA A 22 -16.33 10.39 4.07
C ALA A 22 -15.61 9.70 2.91
N ASN A 23 -14.29 9.51 3.02
CA ASN A 23 -13.53 8.75 2.04
C ASN A 23 -14.05 7.32 1.89
N SER A 24 -14.34 6.65 3.01
CA SER A 24 -14.81 5.27 3.03
C SER A 24 -16.16 5.14 2.33
N ILE A 25 -17.11 6.03 2.61
CA ILE A 25 -18.42 6.04 1.97
C ILE A 25 -18.29 6.26 0.47
N LEU A 26 -17.59 7.32 0.05
CA LEU A 26 -17.40 7.63 -1.37
C LEU A 26 -16.66 6.50 -2.09
N PHE A 27 -15.67 5.89 -1.44
CA PHE A 27 -14.98 4.73 -2.00
C PHE A 27 -15.92 3.53 -2.20
N VAL A 28 -16.76 3.23 -1.20
CA VAL A 28 -17.75 2.15 -1.30
C VAL A 28 -18.66 2.37 -2.49
N MET A 29 -19.25 3.56 -2.61
CA MET A 29 -20.20 3.90 -3.66
C MET A 29 -19.58 3.84 -5.06
N LEU A 30 -18.35 4.35 -5.21
CA LEU A 30 -17.77 4.58 -6.54
C LEU A 30 -16.87 3.44 -7.03
N HIS A 31 -16.14 2.76 -6.14
CA HIS A 31 -14.98 1.95 -6.54
C HIS A 31 -14.88 0.57 -5.89
N SER A 32 -15.51 0.33 -4.73
CA SER A 32 -15.29 -0.90 -3.94
C SER A 32 -15.53 -2.19 -4.72
N ARG A 33 -16.62 -2.27 -5.48
CA ARG A 33 -16.96 -3.43 -6.31
C ARG A 33 -15.83 -3.76 -7.28
N ARG A 34 -15.34 -2.75 -8.01
CA ARG A 34 -14.25 -2.90 -8.99
C ARG A 34 -12.94 -3.32 -8.33
N ILE A 35 -12.60 -2.74 -7.18
CA ILE A 35 -11.39 -3.12 -6.43
C ILE A 35 -11.50 -4.56 -5.93
N MET A 36 -12.62 -4.96 -5.33
CA MET A 36 -12.80 -6.32 -4.82
C MET A 36 -12.77 -7.38 -5.93
N THR A 37 -13.41 -7.12 -7.07
CA THR A 37 -13.37 -8.03 -8.22
C THR A 37 -11.94 -8.21 -8.74
N ASN A 38 -11.21 -7.12 -8.95
CA ASN A 38 -9.84 -7.19 -9.45
C ASN A 38 -8.86 -7.77 -8.42
N ALA A 39 -9.08 -7.52 -7.13
CA ALA A 39 -8.31 -8.12 -6.05
C ALA A 39 -8.42 -9.65 -6.07
N ARG A 40 -9.66 -10.18 -6.19
CA ARG A 40 -9.89 -11.63 -6.29
C ARG A 40 -9.27 -12.22 -7.57
N ALA A 41 -9.42 -11.54 -8.70
CA ALA A 41 -8.80 -11.97 -9.95
C ALA A 41 -7.26 -12.00 -9.86
N CYS A 42 -6.64 -11.01 -9.22
CA CYS A 42 -5.20 -10.98 -9.00
C CYS A 42 -4.72 -12.09 -8.06
N LEU A 43 -5.46 -12.38 -6.99
CA LEU A 43 -5.16 -13.48 -6.07
C LEU A 43 -5.21 -14.85 -6.74
N GLN A 44 -6.08 -15.03 -7.74
CA GLN A 44 -6.14 -16.25 -8.54
C GLN A 44 -5.02 -16.31 -9.59
N ARG A 45 -4.65 -15.15 -10.16
CA ARG A 45 -3.65 -15.07 -11.25
C ARG A 45 -2.22 -15.22 -10.76
N TYR A 46 -1.89 -14.66 -9.61
CA TYR A 46 -0.52 -14.61 -9.10
C TYR A 46 -0.35 -15.53 -7.91
N THR A 47 0.36 -16.63 -8.12
CA THR A 47 0.57 -17.69 -7.14
C THR A 47 2.07 -17.87 -6.85
N LEU A 48 2.37 -18.56 -5.76
CA LEU A 48 3.71 -19.01 -5.40
C LEU A 48 3.59 -20.36 -4.70
N ASP A 49 4.32 -21.36 -5.18
CA ASP A 49 4.23 -22.71 -4.63
C ASP A 49 4.58 -22.73 -3.14
N GLY A 50 3.77 -23.46 -2.36
CA GLY A 50 3.91 -23.53 -0.90
C GLY A 50 3.35 -22.32 -0.14
N PHE A 51 2.74 -21.35 -0.82
CA PHE A 51 2.14 -20.17 -0.17
C PHE A 51 0.72 -19.90 -0.66
N ALA A 52 -0.16 -19.58 0.28
CA ALA A 52 -1.54 -19.17 0.00
C ALA A 52 -1.71 -17.66 0.19
N PHE A 53 -2.22 -16.98 -0.83
CA PHE A 53 -2.54 -15.55 -0.78
C PHE A 53 -4.05 -15.38 -0.67
N ARG A 54 -4.52 -14.58 0.28
CA ARG A 54 -5.96 -14.30 0.41
C ARG A 54 -6.26 -12.91 0.96
N LEU A 55 -7.52 -12.49 0.78
CA LEU A 55 -8.07 -11.36 1.50
C LEU A 55 -8.15 -11.68 2.99
N LEU A 56 -7.87 -10.67 3.81
CA LEU A 56 -8.05 -10.73 5.26
C LEU A 56 -9.40 -10.12 5.65
N THR A 57 -10.02 -10.70 6.66
CA THR A 57 -11.27 -10.23 7.25
C THR A 57 -11.03 -9.65 8.65
N PRO A 58 -12.03 -9.00 9.28
CA PRO A 58 -11.90 -8.57 10.67
C PRO A 58 -11.60 -9.69 11.67
N ASP A 59 -11.89 -10.95 11.33
CA ASP A 59 -11.63 -12.11 12.19
C ASP A 59 -10.15 -12.50 12.19
N ASP A 60 -9.40 -12.11 11.15
CA ASP A 60 -7.95 -12.30 11.08
C ASP A 60 -7.16 -11.31 11.94
N ALA A 61 -7.83 -10.37 12.61
CA ALA A 61 -7.16 -9.32 13.38
C ALA A 61 -6.18 -9.83 14.44
N PRO A 62 -6.48 -10.88 15.23
CA PRO A 62 -5.52 -11.46 16.17
C PRO A 62 -4.27 -11.99 15.46
N THR A 63 -4.43 -12.69 14.34
CA THR A 63 -3.32 -13.26 13.55
C THR A 63 -2.41 -12.17 12.99
N VAL A 64 -3.00 -11.10 12.47
CA VAL A 64 -2.25 -9.95 11.94
C VAL A 64 -1.55 -9.19 13.07
N ALA A 65 -2.20 -8.98 14.22
CA ALA A 65 -1.58 -8.33 15.37
C ALA A 65 -0.37 -9.14 15.88
N ALA A 66 -0.51 -10.46 15.99
CA ALA A 66 0.59 -11.35 16.37
C ALA A 66 1.74 -11.32 15.34
N PHE A 67 1.42 -11.28 14.04
CA PHE A 67 2.42 -11.11 12.98
C PHE A 67 3.19 -9.79 13.12
N LEU A 68 2.50 -8.68 13.38
CA LEU A 68 3.13 -7.36 13.52
C LEU A 68 3.99 -7.28 14.78
N ALA A 69 3.50 -7.85 15.90
CA ALA A 69 4.18 -7.82 17.19
C ALA A 69 5.51 -8.59 17.22
N ARG A 70 5.64 -9.66 16.42
CA ARG A 70 6.88 -10.45 16.35
C ARG A 70 7.91 -9.90 15.36
N GLN A 71 7.59 -8.85 14.60
CA GLN A 71 8.57 -8.23 13.70
C GLN A 71 9.61 -7.44 14.51
N PRO A 72 10.89 -7.45 14.11
CA PRO A 72 11.91 -6.62 14.73
C PRO A 72 11.57 -5.12 14.64
N ASP A 73 11.84 -4.37 15.72
CA ASP A 73 11.61 -2.92 15.79
C ASP A 73 12.28 -2.15 14.64
N THR A 74 13.47 -2.60 14.20
CA THR A 74 14.20 -2.01 13.07
C THR A 74 13.42 -2.04 11.76
N ARG A 75 12.57 -3.05 11.55
CA ARG A 75 11.70 -3.18 10.37
C ARG A 75 10.41 -2.40 10.53
N MET A 76 9.88 -2.35 11.76
CA MET A 76 8.64 -1.64 12.08
C MET A 76 8.82 -0.12 12.23
N ALA A 77 10.04 0.36 12.40
CA ALA A 77 10.39 1.78 12.53
C ALA A 77 9.73 2.67 11.47
N HIS A 78 9.63 2.15 10.23
CA HIS A 78 9.04 2.87 9.09
C HIS A 78 7.73 2.27 8.57
N PHE A 79 7.20 1.20 9.20
CA PHE A 79 5.98 0.51 8.77
C PHE A 79 4.88 0.63 9.83
N LYS A 80 4.17 1.75 9.83
CA LYS A 80 3.08 2.06 10.78
C LYS A 80 1.75 2.29 10.05
N PRO A 81 1.14 1.26 9.44
CA PRO A 81 -0.09 1.40 8.66
C PRO A 81 -1.33 1.73 9.51
N HIS A 82 -1.34 1.25 10.75
CA HIS A 82 -2.34 1.44 11.81
C HIS A 82 -1.68 1.05 13.14
N GLY A 83 -2.40 1.13 14.26
CA GLY A 83 -1.93 0.55 15.53
C GLY A 83 -1.73 -0.96 15.42
N TYR A 84 -0.77 -1.52 16.15
CA TYR A 84 -0.40 -2.94 16.05
C TYR A 84 -1.27 -3.86 16.91
N ASP A 85 -2.09 -3.29 17.79
CA ASP A 85 -3.03 -4.03 18.63
C ASP A 85 -4.23 -4.58 17.84
N VAL A 86 -4.84 -5.63 18.38
CA VAL A 86 -5.97 -6.33 17.75
C VAL A 86 -7.13 -5.39 17.43
N ASP A 87 -7.42 -4.41 18.28
CA ASP A 87 -8.55 -3.51 18.08
C ASP A 87 -8.29 -2.50 16.96
N SER A 88 -7.07 -1.98 16.87
CA SER A 88 -6.62 -1.14 15.76
C SER A 88 -6.68 -1.89 14.43
N VAL A 89 -6.18 -3.12 14.40
CA VAL A 89 -6.24 -3.99 13.21
C VAL A 89 -7.68 -4.27 12.82
N ARG A 90 -8.51 -4.71 13.76
CA ARG A 90 -9.92 -5.05 13.53
C ARG A 90 -10.71 -3.84 13.02
N ARG A 91 -10.49 -2.67 13.62
CA ARG A 91 -11.12 -1.42 13.17
C ARG A 91 -10.74 -1.09 11.74
N LYS A 92 -9.48 -1.31 11.38
CA LYS A 92 -8.97 -1.04 10.04
C LYS A 92 -9.44 -2.09 9.02
N ALA A 93 -9.56 -3.37 9.40
CA ALA A 93 -10.15 -4.42 8.56
C ALA A 93 -11.64 -4.19 8.26
N ARG A 94 -12.34 -3.40 9.08
CA ARG A 94 -13.73 -2.97 8.83
C ARG A 94 -13.86 -1.76 7.92
N ASP A 95 -12.76 -1.06 7.62
CA ASP A 95 -12.73 0.08 6.71
C ASP A 95 -12.70 -0.43 5.26
N PRO A 96 -13.78 -0.25 4.48
CA PRO A 96 -13.83 -0.81 3.12
C PRO A 96 -12.78 -0.21 2.19
N ALA A 97 -12.30 1.01 2.49
CA ALA A 97 -11.26 1.65 1.71
C ALA A 97 -9.85 1.16 2.11
N PHE A 98 -9.74 0.22 3.04
CA PHE A 98 -8.49 -0.39 3.44
C PHE A 98 -8.54 -1.91 3.21
N VAL A 99 -8.10 -2.31 2.03
CA VAL A 99 -8.13 -3.72 1.60
C VAL A 99 -6.90 -4.43 2.13
N MET A 100 -7.10 -5.44 2.95
CA MET A 100 -6.02 -6.21 3.58
C MET A 100 -5.88 -7.58 2.95
N PHE A 101 -4.62 -8.01 2.82
CA PHE A 101 -4.24 -9.29 2.26
C PHE A 101 -3.19 -9.97 3.14
N GLY A 102 -3.22 -11.29 3.16
CA GLY A 102 -2.27 -12.13 3.88
C GLY A 102 -1.61 -13.15 2.97
N VAL A 103 -0.39 -13.51 3.33
CA VAL A 103 0.37 -14.63 2.77
C VAL A 103 0.52 -15.65 3.86
N PHE A 104 0.08 -16.87 3.60
CA PHE A 104 0.11 -17.97 4.55
C PHE A 104 1.02 -19.09 4.05
N ARG A 105 1.80 -19.65 4.97
CA ARG A 105 2.44 -20.96 4.84
C ARG A 105 1.70 -21.87 5.80
N GLU A 106 0.93 -22.81 5.27
CA GLU A 106 -0.04 -23.58 6.07
C GLU A 106 -0.95 -22.62 6.85
N ASP A 107 -0.98 -22.72 8.18
CA ASP A 107 -1.79 -21.85 9.04
C ASP A 107 -1.04 -20.60 9.56
N THR A 108 0.23 -20.44 9.21
CA THR A 108 1.06 -19.33 9.67
C THR A 108 1.00 -18.16 8.69
N LEU A 109 0.56 -16.99 9.16
CA LEU A 109 0.66 -15.74 8.41
C LEU A 109 2.13 -15.33 8.30
N VAL A 110 2.73 -15.39 7.13
CA VAL A 110 4.17 -15.07 6.88
C VAL A 110 4.37 -13.76 6.11
N GLY A 111 3.29 -13.14 5.65
CA GLY A 111 3.34 -11.85 4.99
C GLY A 111 2.01 -11.12 5.09
N TYR A 112 2.08 -9.79 5.18
CA TYR A 112 0.93 -8.91 5.30
C TYR A 112 1.07 -7.74 4.32
N PHE A 113 0.00 -7.43 3.59
CA PHE A 113 -0.03 -6.28 2.70
C PHE A 113 -1.41 -5.67 2.57
N PHE A 114 -1.45 -4.42 2.10
CA PHE A 114 -2.70 -3.70 2.00
C PHE A 114 -2.72 -2.65 0.87
N LEU A 115 -3.93 -2.31 0.45
CA LEU A 115 -4.26 -1.12 -0.33
C LEU A 115 -5.11 -0.18 0.51
N ARG A 116 -4.59 1.01 0.79
CA ARG A 116 -5.39 2.13 1.30
C ARG A 116 -5.89 2.95 0.12
N CYS A 117 -7.13 2.72 -0.26
CA CYS A 117 -7.79 3.38 -1.37
C CYS A 117 -8.40 4.72 -0.96
N PHE A 118 -8.37 5.65 -1.90
CA PHE A 118 -9.04 6.94 -1.81
C PHE A 118 -10.05 7.08 -2.92
N TRP A 119 -11.18 7.72 -2.64
CA TRP A 119 -12.23 7.96 -3.65
C TRP A 119 -11.73 8.73 -4.89
N THR A 120 -10.63 9.45 -4.75
CA THR A 120 -9.90 10.17 -5.81
C THR A 120 -9.04 9.28 -6.72
N ARG A 121 -9.24 7.96 -6.71
CA ARG A 121 -8.47 6.96 -7.49
C ARG A 121 -6.97 6.97 -7.20
N LYS A 122 -6.59 7.27 -5.96
CA LYS A 122 -5.24 7.05 -5.44
C LYS A 122 -5.29 5.87 -4.47
N ALA A 123 -4.31 4.99 -4.52
CA ALA A 123 -4.16 3.90 -3.58
C ALA A 123 -2.75 3.96 -3.00
N PHE A 124 -2.63 3.92 -1.67
CA PHE A 124 -1.35 3.76 -1.00
C PHE A 124 -1.13 2.29 -0.68
N VAL A 125 0.05 1.79 -1.00
CA VAL A 125 0.41 0.38 -0.83
C VAL A 125 1.39 0.24 0.32
N GLY A 126 1.26 -0.86 1.05
CA GLY A 126 2.23 -1.24 2.07
C GLY A 126 2.31 -2.74 2.20
N ARG A 127 3.49 -3.24 2.56
CA ARG A 127 3.73 -4.65 2.82
C ARG A 127 4.78 -4.86 3.89
N ALA A 128 4.65 -5.96 4.61
CA ALA A 128 5.63 -6.52 5.51
C ALA A 128 5.72 -8.03 5.26
N ILE A 129 6.93 -8.57 5.34
CA ILE A 129 7.20 -10.01 5.21
C ILE A 129 7.95 -10.39 6.48
N ASP A 130 7.57 -11.53 7.05
CA ASP A 130 8.27 -12.11 8.17
C ASP A 130 9.74 -12.34 7.80
N GLN A 131 10.66 -11.98 8.69
CA GLN A 131 12.10 -12.02 8.42
C GLN A 131 12.61 -13.42 8.04
N GLU A 132 12.05 -14.47 8.64
CA GLU A 132 12.43 -15.85 8.34
C GLU A 132 12.02 -16.28 6.92
N TRP A 133 11.04 -15.58 6.35
CA TRP A 133 10.41 -15.89 5.07
C TRP A 133 10.85 -14.94 3.95
N ASP A 134 11.80 -14.05 4.23
CA ASP A 134 12.37 -13.16 3.24
C ASP A 134 13.10 -13.91 2.11
N ARG A 135 13.24 -13.24 0.97
CA ARG A 135 13.99 -13.72 -0.21
C ARG A 135 13.44 -15.01 -0.85
N GLN A 136 12.26 -15.48 -0.45
CA GLN A 136 11.58 -16.62 -1.08
C GLN A 136 10.64 -16.22 -2.24
N GLY A 137 10.75 -14.99 -2.74
CA GLY A 137 9.90 -14.50 -3.85
C GLY A 137 8.52 -13.97 -3.43
N ILE A 138 8.13 -14.09 -2.16
CA ILE A 138 6.85 -13.60 -1.61
C ILE A 138 6.61 -12.12 -1.96
N GLY A 139 7.59 -11.26 -1.71
CA GLY A 139 7.45 -9.82 -1.95
C GLY A 139 7.20 -9.44 -3.41
N ARG A 140 7.69 -10.24 -4.36
CA ARG A 140 7.41 -10.06 -5.79
C ARG A 140 5.93 -10.33 -6.09
N VAL A 141 5.40 -11.44 -5.57
CA VAL A 141 4.00 -11.84 -5.77
C VAL A 141 3.04 -10.87 -5.06
N MET A 142 3.36 -10.45 -3.83
CA MET A 142 2.60 -9.39 -3.13
C MET A 142 2.53 -8.10 -3.97
N ASN A 143 3.65 -7.66 -4.54
CA ASN A 143 3.69 -6.47 -5.39
C ASN A 143 2.87 -6.67 -6.67
N GLN A 144 2.94 -7.84 -7.31
CA GLN A 144 2.11 -8.16 -8.48
C GLN A 144 0.62 -8.06 -8.15
N ILE A 145 0.18 -8.64 -7.02
CA ILE A 145 -1.21 -8.56 -6.57
C ILE A 145 -1.59 -7.11 -6.27
N LEU A 146 -0.80 -6.39 -5.46
CA LEU A 146 -1.06 -5.00 -5.07
C LEU A 146 -1.21 -4.08 -6.29
N TYR A 147 -0.21 -4.08 -7.15
CA TYR A 147 -0.10 -3.11 -8.22
C TYR A 147 -1.14 -3.38 -9.31
N ASN A 148 -1.32 -4.64 -9.72
CA ASN A 148 -2.33 -4.97 -10.72
C ASN A 148 -3.75 -4.78 -10.18
N THR A 149 -4.01 -5.05 -8.90
CA THR A 149 -5.31 -4.71 -8.29
C THR A 149 -5.59 -3.22 -8.41
N ALA A 150 -4.63 -2.35 -8.07
CA ALA A 150 -4.80 -0.92 -8.18
C ALA A 150 -4.96 -0.47 -9.65
N TRP A 151 -4.05 -0.89 -10.54
CA TRP A 151 -4.02 -0.46 -11.93
C TRP A 151 -5.24 -0.94 -12.73
N ASP A 152 -5.63 -2.22 -12.61
CA ASP A 152 -6.80 -2.76 -13.30
C ASP A 152 -8.10 -2.13 -12.78
N SER A 153 -8.10 -1.61 -11.55
CA SER A 153 -9.19 -0.82 -10.99
C SER A 153 -9.16 0.66 -11.37
N GLY A 154 -8.16 1.11 -12.14
CA GLY A 154 -8.00 2.48 -12.58
C GLY A 154 -7.42 3.43 -11.53
N PHE A 155 -6.73 2.90 -10.53
CA PHE A 155 -6.10 3.67 -9.46
C PHE A 155 -4.63 3.94 -9.75
N ARG A 156 -4.16 5.11 -9.29
CA ARG A 156 -2.73 5.41 -9.16
C ARG A 156 -2.18 4.70 -7.94
N CYS A 157 -1.05 4.02 -8.09
CA CYS A 157 -0.43 3.21 -7.05
C CYS A 157 0.72 3.98 -6.42
N LEU A 158 0.59 4.35 -5.15
CA LEU A 158 1.51 5.24 -4.43
C LEU A 158 2.12 4.53 -3.21
N THR A 159 3.33 4.91 -2.84
CA THR A 159 3.97 4.51 -1.59
C THR A 159 4.80 5.63 -1.02
N THR A 160 5.05 5.58 0.29
CA THR A 160 6.00 6.47 0.96
C THR A 160 7.20 5.68 1.43
N ILE A 161 8.39 6.09 1.03
CA ILE A 161 9.64 5.40 1.35
C ILE A 161 10.49 6.33 2.20
N SER A 162 10.93 5.87 3.38
CA SER A 162 11.96 6.59 4.14
C SER A 162 13.31 6.42 3.43
N ARG A 163 14.07 7.50 3.29
CA ARG A 163 15.43 7.51 2.73
C ARG A 163 16.40 6.66 3.57
N HIS A 164 16.11 6.50 4.86
CA HIS A 164 16.86 5.65 5.79
C HIS A 164 16.58 4.16 5.61
N ASN A 165 15.53 3.80 4.86
CA ASN A 165 15.25 2.41 4.52
C ASN A 165 16.03 1.99 3.27
N HIS A 166 17.33 1.78 3.42
CA HIS A 166 18.25 1.46 2.33
C HIS A 166 17.83 0.21 1.52
N ALA A 167 17.20 -0.78 2.16
CA ALA A 167 16.72 -1.97 1.48
C ALA A 167 15.57 -1.64 0.49
N VAL A 168 14.61 -0.83 0.93
CA VAL A 168 13.47 -0.40 0.09
C VAL A 168 13.92 0.62 -0.96
N VAL A 169 14.84 1.51 -0.63
CA VAL A 169 15.46 2.43 -1.62
C VAL A 169 16.15 1.63 -2.72
N ARG A 170 16.97 0.63 -2.37
CA ARG A 170 17.67 -0.23 -3.35
C ARG A 170 16.70 -1.04 -4.21
N SER A 171 15.62 -1.57 -3.65
CA SER A 171 14.62 -2.31 -4.43
C SER A 171 13.84 -1.42 -5.42
N HIS A 172 13.77 -0.12 -5.18
CA HIS A 172 13.08 0.84 -6.05
C HIS A 172 14.03 1.57 -7.02
N ALA A 173 15.32 1.71 -6.69
CA ALA A 173 16.30 2.44 -7.50
C ALA A 173 16.44 1.88 -8.93
N ASN A 174 16.34 0.56 -9.09
CA ASN A 174 16.47 -0.12 -10.38
C ASN A 174 15.12 -0.59 -10.95
N ASN A 175 14.00 -0.20 -10.33
CA ASN A 175 12.68 -0.59 -10.81
C ASN A 175 12.17 0.47 -11.82
N PRO A 176 12.09 0.17 -13.13
CA PRO A 176 11.68 1.14 -14.14
C PRO A 176 10.25 1.65 -13.93
N THR A 177 9.43 0.92 -13.16
CA THR A 177 8.06 1.32 -12.81
C THR A 177 7.97 2.28 -11.63
N SER A 178 9.07 2.55 -10.94
CA SER A 178 9.11 3.38 -9.74
C SER A 178 9.52 4.81 -10.05
N HIS A 179 8.64 5.77 -9.82
CA HIS A 179 8.92 7.19 -10.06
C HIS A 179 8.78 7.99 -8.77
N ILE A 180 9.85 8.67 -8.37
CA ILE A 180 9.81 9.63 -7.26
C ILE A 180 9.03 10.84 -7.73
N LEU A 181 7.89 11.13 -7.09
CA LEU A 181 7.05 12.27 -7.43
C LEU A 181 7.49 13.54 -6.71
N ARG A 182 7.90 13.41 -5.44
CA ARG A 182 8.40 14.51 -4.60
C ARG A 182 8.99 14.00 -3.29
N ASP A 183 9.81 14.84 -2.69
CA ASP A 183 10.21 14.71 -1.30
C ASP A 183 9.09 15.11 -0.33
N LEU A 184 9.07 14.44 0.82
CA LEU A 184 8.20 14.71 1.96
C LEU A 184 9.09 15.05 3.17
N PRO A 185 8.55 15.79 4.17
CA PRO A 185 9.27 16.05 5.41
C PRO A 185 9.73 14.78 6.12
N ASN A 186 10.74 14.91 6.98
CA ASN A 186 11.33 13.82 7.79
C ASN A 186 11.97 12.69 6.95
N ASP A 187 12.63 13.05 5.85
CA ASP A 187 13.37 12.12 4.98
C ASP A 187 12.50 11.04 4.32
N TYR A 188 11.26 11.37 3.97
CA TYR A 188 10.39 10.48 3.20
C TYR A 188 10.30 10.94 1.74
N MET A 189 10.07 9.99 0.84
CA MET A 189 9.79 10.25 -0.57
C MET A 189 8.42 9.70 -0.92
N LEU A 190 7.64 10.46 -1.70
CA LEU A 190 6.43 9.96 -2.32
C LEU A 190 6.80 9.34 -3.67
N VAL A 191 6.47 8.06 -3.84
CA VAL A 191 6.82 7.29 -5.04
C VAL A 191 5.56 6.71 -5.67
N GLU A 192 5.46 6.76 -6.98
CA GLU A 192 4.40 6.15 -7.77
C GLU A 192 4.91 4.93 -8.53
N MET A 193 4.12 3.86 -8.49
CA MET A 193 4.32 2.66 -9.30
C MET A 193 3.46 2.77 -10.56
N THR A 194 4.10 2.82 -11.73
CA THR A 194 3.44 2.86 -13.04
C THR A 194 3.36 1.48 -13.68
N ARG A 195 2.32 1.24 -14.48
CA ARG A 195 2.21 0.00 -15.23
C ARG A 195 3.28 -0.01 -16.35
N PRO A 196 3.99 -1.12 -16.60
CA PRO A 196 5.06 -1.17 -17.60
C PRO A 196 4.64 -0.74 -19.02
N ASP A 197 3.41 -1.05 -19.43
CA ASP A 197 2.82 -0.71 -20.73
C ASP A 197 2.54 0.80 -20.90
N ARG A 198 2.30 1.53 -19.80
CA ARG A 198 2.06 2.99 -19.82
C ARG A 198 3.33 3.82 -20.06
N GLN A 199 4.51 3.23 -19.95
CA GLN A 199 5.78 3.92 -20.17
C GLN A 199 6.02 4.24 -21.66
N ALA A 200 5.42 3.46 -22.56
CA ALA A 200 5.49 3.70 -24.01
C ALA A 200 4.63 4.89 -24.47
N ALA A 201 3.63 5.31 -23.69
CA ALA A 201 2.65 6.32 -24.08
C ALA A 201 2.84 7.68 -23.36
N GLY A 202 3.97 7.89 -22.69
CA GLY A 202 4.08 8.89 -21.62
C GLY A 202 5.36 9.71 -21.56
N ARG A 203 5.85 10.22 -22.69
CA ARG A 203 6.59 11.50 -22.71
C ARG A 203 6.03 12.35 -23.85
N PRO A 204 5.39 13.51 -23.60
CA PRO A 204 5.42 14.54 -24.61
C PRO A 204 6.90 14.91 -24.78
N VAL A 205 7.40 14.80 -26.01
CA VAL A 205 8.65 15.42 -26.40
C VAL A 205 8.51 16.89 -26.00
N ARG A 206 9.27 17.32 -24.99
CA ARG A 206 9.50 18.74 -24.80
C ARG A 206 10.37 19.13 -25.98
N ASP A 207 9.78 19.82 -26.95
CA ASP A 207 10.54 20.58 -27.92
C ASP A 207 11.53 21.44 -27.14
N SER A 208 12.80 21.23 -27.45
CA SER A 208 13.91 22.06 -27.04
C SER A 208 13.66 23.46 -27.58
N VAL A 209 13.16 24.34 -26.71
CA VAL A 209 13.38 25.78 -26.85
C VAL A 209 14.86 26.01 -26.53
N GLY A 210 15.63 26.43 -27.53
CA GLY A 210 16.99 26.93 -27.32
C GLY A 210 17.79 27.13 -28.60
N ALA A 211 17.91 28.40 -29.00
CA ALA A 211 18.91 29.02 -29.89
C ALA A 211 18.83 28.57 -31.38
N GLU A 212 18.59 29.46 -32.34
CA GLU A 212 19.33 30.69 -32.67
C GLU A 212 18.44 31.88 -33.05
#